data_AF-A0AAV0HNQ2-F1
#
_entry.id   AF-A0AAV0HNQ2-F1
#
_cell.length_a   1.000
_cell.length_b   1.000
_cell.length_c   1.000
_cell.angle_alpha   90.00
_cell.angle_beta   90.00
_cell.angle_gamma   90.00
#
_symmetry.space_group_name_H-M   'P 1'
#
loop_
_entity.id
_entity.type
_entity.pdbx_description
1 polymer ?
#
loop_
_entity_poly.entity_id
_entity_poly.type
_entity_poly.pdbx_seq_one_letter_code
_entity_poly.pdbx_strand_id
1 'polypeptide(L)'
;MGVPQTIDVGSHVWLEDSELAWVDGIVFSVTGHDVEVQTSDGRTVVAKFSALHPRDAESRAGGVDDMTNLHYLNEAEVLHNLATRFQIDEIYTYTGNILIAVNPFQALPHLYEPAVMKRYKEAKMGEQAPHVFTIADIAYRAMITEGKSNSILVSGESGAGKTETTKNLMCYLAYLGGNSAAEGQTIEQQVLESNPVLEAFGNAKTARNNNSSRFGKFVEIQFDNVGRISGAAIRTYLLERSRVCQISDPERNYHCFYLLCAAPKEEIEKYKLGDPKSFHYLNQSNCYQLVGVNDANNYLATRRAMDVVGISEEEQEAIFRVVAAILHLGNIDFGNNEGDPESSVLKDDDSKFHLDMTAQLLRCDPESLEDALCKRKMITPDDVIKKSLDISGAIISRDGLAKTIYSRLFDWLVDKINVSIGQDPKSKCLIGVLDIYGFESFESNSFEQLCINYTNEKLQQHFNQHVFKSEQAEYTKEEIDWRYIEFVDNQDVLSLIEKKTGGIIALLDEACLVPKSTHETFAQKLYQTFKDHKRFIKPKLARSEFTIVHYAGEVSISYPYLILLVHFSILALK
;
A
#
# COMPACT_ATOMS: atom_id res chain seq x y z
N MET A 1 14.80 -20.56 26.68
CA MET A 1 13.66 -20.88 27.57
C MET A 1 14.06 -20.51 28.98
N GLY A 2 13.47 -19.44 29.51
CA GLY A 2 13.62 -19.10 30.92
C GLY A 2 13.06 -20.21 31.80
N VAL A 3 13.53 -20.26 33.05
CA VAL A 3 12.97 -21.08 34.13
C VAL A 3 11.43 -20.97 34.09
N PRO A 4 10.66 -22.07 34.23
CA PRO A 4 9.21 -21.95 34.36
C PRO A 4 8.93 -21.09 35.60
N GLN A 5 8.55 -19.85 35.37
CA GLN A 5 8.24 -18.91 36.44
C GLN A 5 6.94 -19.36 37.09
N THR A 6 7.00 -19.63 38.39
CA THR A 6 5.85 -20.04 39.17
C THR A 6 4.95 -18.83 39.39
N ILE A 7 3.74 -18.90 38.83
CA ILE A 7 2.66 -17.98 39.17
C ILE A 7 2.11 -18.48 40.52
N ASP A 8 2.25 -17.68 41.56
CA ASP A 8 1.87 -18.01 42.93
C ASP A 8 0.86 -16.98 43.48
N VAL A 9 0.29 -17.23 44.66
CA VAL A 9 -0.59 -16.25 45.32
C VAL A 9 0.18 -14.96 45.58
N GLY A 10 -0.39 -13.82 45.14
CA GLY A 10 0.24 -12.50 45.17
C GLY A 10 0.99 -12.13 43.88
N SER A 11 1.15 -13.02 42.91
CA SER A 11 1.72 -12.69 41.61
C SER A 11 0.82 -11.72 40.83
N HIS A 12 1.44 -10.73 40.19
CA HIS A 12 0.76 -9.87 39.23
C HIS A 12 0.71 -10.57 37.88
N VAL A 13 -0.47 -10.58 37.26
CA VAL A 13 -0.72 -11.29 36.00
C VAL A 13 -1.61 -10.47 35.06
N TRP A 14 -1.52 -10.79 33.78
CA TRP A 14 -2.43 -10.37 32.73
C TRP A 14 -3.37 -11.53 32.39
N LEU A 15 -4.63 -11.17 32.12
CA LEU A 15 -5.66 -12.08 31.57
C LEU A 15 -6.26 -11.48 30.30
N GLU A 16 -6.68 -12.34 29.39
CA GLU A 16 -7.47 -11.92 28.23
C GLU A 16 -8.81 -11.33 28.67
N ASP A 17 -9.18 -10.20 28.09
CA ASP A 17 -10.48 -9.56 28.26
C ASP A 17 -11.12 -9.28 26.90
N SER A 18 -12.43 -9.54 26.78
CA SER A 18 -13.13 -9.42 25.49
C SER A 18 -13.26 -7.98 24.99
N GLU A 19 -13.17 -6.98 25.86
CA GLU A 19 -13.28 -5.57 25.50
C GLU A 19 -11.92 -4.88 25.48
N LEU A 20 -11.08 -5.12 26.48
CA LEU A 20 -9.78 -4.44 26.63
C LEU A 20 -8.59 -5.19 26.00
N ALA A 21 -8.84 -6.37 25.43
CA ALA A 21 -7.85 -7.39 25.05
C ALA A 21 -7.09 -7.98 26.25
N TRP A 22 -6.57 -7.15 27.15
CA TRP A 22 -5.84 -7.57 28.35
C TRP A 22 -6.24 -6.75 29.57
N VAL A 23 -6.39 -7.41 30.73
CA VAL A 23 -6.63 -6.78 32.03
C VAL A 23 -5.61 -7.28 33.05
N ASP A 24 -5.10 -6.39 33.89
CA ASP A 24 -4.18 -6.79 34.97
C ASP A 24 -4.93 -7.23 36.22
N GLY A 25 -4.30 -8.11 36.99
CA GLY A 25 -4.82 -8.56 38.25
C GLY A 25 -3.75 -9.18 39.15
N ILE A 26 -4.18 -9.52 40.37
CA ILE A 26 -3.36 -10.16 41.39
C ILE A 26 -3.95 -11.52 41.70
N VAL A 27 -3.12 -12.56 41.65
CA VAL A 27 -3.53 -13.92 42.00
C VAL A 27 -3.93 -13.96 43.47
N PHE A 28 -5.20 -14.26 43.72
CA PHE A 28 -5.79 -14.29 45.06
C PHE A 28 -5.78 -15.70 45.65
N SER A 29 -6.07 -16.72 44.84
CA SER A 29 -6.03 -18.12 45.27
C SER A 29 -5.66 -19.06 44.12
N VAL A 30 -5.07 -20.21 44.47
CA VAL A 30 -4.71 -21.27 43.51
C VAL A 30 -5.32 -22.57 44.01
N THR A 31 -6.27 -23.13 43.25
CA THR A 31 -6.95 -24.38 43.59
C THR A 31 -6.79 -25.39 42.46
N GLY A 32 -5.77 -26.25 42.56
CA GLY A 32 -5.48 -27.24 41.53
C GLY A 32 -4.99 -26.58 40.22
N HIS A 33 -5.77 -26.68 39.15
CA HIS A 33 -5.47 -26.07 37.86
C HIS A 33 -6.15 -24.71 37.64
N ASP A 34 -7.06 -24.34 38.55
CA ASP A 34 -7.82 -23.10 38.50
C ASP A 34 -7.18 -22.07 39.41
N VAL A 35 -7.04 -20.85 38.90
CA VAL A 35 -6.42 -19.71 39.56
C VAL A 35 -7.46 -18.61 39.65
N GLU A 36 -7.75 -18.15 40.86
CA GLU A 36 -8.63 -17.01 41.09
C GLU A 36 -7.78 -15.74 41.08
N VAL A 37 -8.09 -14.84 40.14
CA VAL A 37 -7.42 -13.55 40.01
C VAL A 37 -8.39 -12.44 40.35
N GLN A 38 -7.95 -11.52 41.19
CA GLN A 38 -8.66 -10.26 41.42
C GLN A 38 -8.12 -9.21 40.44
N THR A 39 -8.94 -8.80 39.48
CA THR A 39 -8.56 -7.82 38.46
C THR A 39 -8.58 -6.40 39.01
N SER A 40 -7.85 -5.51 38.35
CA SER A 40 -7.74 -4.09 38.74
C SER A 40 -9.06 -3.32 38.69
N ASP A 41 -10.02 -3.78 37.88
CA ASP A 41 -11.38 -3.26 37.81
C ASP A 41 -12.33 -3.84 38.88
N GLY A 42 -11.82 -4.68 39.79
CA GLY A 42 -12.54 -5.22 40.94
C GLY A 42 -13.32 -6.51 40.67
N ARG A 43 -13.24 -7.09 39.47
CA ARG A 43 -13.80 -8.43 39.19
C ARG A 43 -12.94 -9.54 39.81
N THR A 44 -13.56 -10.67 40.10
CA THR A 44 -12.85 -11.92 40.42
C THR A 44 -13.06 -12.88 39.26
N VAL A 45 -11.98 -13.30 38.63
CA VAL A 45 -11.99 -14.17 37.46
C VAL A 45 -11.30 -15.48 37.82
N VAL A 46 -11.93 -16.60 37.50
CA VAL A 46 -11.31 -17.93 37.61
C VAL A 46 -10.75 -18.29 36.23
N ALA A 47 -9.43 -18.44 36.15
CA ALA A 47 -8.73 -18.76 34.90
C ALA A 47 -7.79 -19.95 35.09
N LYS A 48 -7.48 -20.63 33.99
CA LYS A 48 -6.46 -21.68 34.01
C LYS A 48 -5.07 -21.06 33.99
N PHE A 49 -4.10 -21.71 34.62
CA PHE A 49 -2.68 -21.30 34.57
C PHE A 49 -2.17 -20.99 33.15
N SER A 50 -2.61 -21.74 32.14
CA SER A 50 -2.19 -21.54 30.74
C SER A 50 -2.71 -20.26 30.10
N ALA A 51 -3.71 -19.61 30.70
CA ALA A 51 -4.31 -18.37 30.23
C ALA A 51 -3.79 -17.13 31.00
N LEU A 52 -2.86 -17.33 31.95
CA LEU A 52 -2.26 -16.27 32.73
C LEU A 52 -0.88 -15.94 32.19
N HIS A 53 -0.60 -14.65 32.02
CA HIS A 53 0.71 -14.15 31.63
C HIS A 53 1.30 -13.32 32.76
N PRO A 54 2.57 -13.48 33.13
CA PRO A 54 3.18 -12.70 34.21
C PRO A 54 3.23 -11.22 33.86
N ARG A 55 2.96 -10.37 34.86
CA ARG A 55 3.01 -8.90 34.77
C ARG A 55 4.15 -8.34 35.61
N ASP A 56 4.87 -7.37 35.08
CA ASP A 56 5.90 -6.66 35.83
C ASP A 56 5.28 -5.62 36.77
N ALA A 57 5.36 -5.89 38.08
CA ALA A 57 4.84 -5.00 39.10
C ALA A 57 5.70 -3.73 39.29
N GLU A 58 6.96 -3.75 38.83
CA GLU A 58 7.91 -2.63 38.92
C GLU A 58 8.06 -1.89 37.59
N SER A 59 7.06 -1.99 36.70
CA SER A 59 7.10 -1.33 35.40
C SER A 59 7.30 0.19 35.55
N ARG A 60 8.16 0.75 34.71
CA ARG A 60 8.48 2.19 34.74
C ARG A 60 7.25 3.00 34.38
N ALA A 61 7.00 4.09 35.13
CA ALA A 61 5.82 4.94 34.93
C ALA A 61 5.69 5.55 33.51
N GLY A 62 6.80 5.70 32.77
CA GLY A 62 6.81 6.16 31.38
C GLY A 62 7.06 5.07 30.33
N GLY A 63 7.03 3.80 30.74
CA GLY A 63 7.45 2.67 29.90
C GLY A 63 8.97 2.58 29.68
N VAL A 64 9.37 1.63 28.85
CA VAL A 64 10.75 1.43 28.38
C VAL A 64 10.89 1.86 26.92
N ASP A 65 12.00 2.52 26.61
CA ASP A 65 12.33 2.99 25.26
C ASP A 65 12.57 1.83 24.29
N ASP A 66 13.17 0.74 24.77
CA ASP A 66 13.40 -0.49 24.00
C ASP A 66 12.80 -1.68 24.75
N MET A 67 11.83 -2.34 24.11
CA MET A 67 11.07 -3.45 24.65
C MET A 67 11.88 -4.74 24.83
N THR A 68 13.11 -4.81 24.31
CA THR A 68 14.05 -5.88 24.68
C THR A 68 14.44 -5.84 26.16
N ASN A 69 14.20 -4.71 26.84
CA ASN A 69 14.42 -4.54 28.28
C ASN A 69 13.19 -4.89 29.15
N LEU A 70 12.08 -5.35 28.56
CA LEU A 70 10.94 -5.82 29.35
C LEU A 70 11.32 -7.07 30.15
N HIS A 71 10.91 -7.13 31.42
CA HIS A 71 11.13 -8.31 32.27
C HIS A 71 10.40 -9.54 31.73
N TYR A 72 9.16 -9.35 31.24
CA TYR A 72 8.37 -10.38 30.61
C TYR A 72 8.02 -9.96 29.18
N LEU A 73 8.46 -10.76 28.20
CA LEU A 73 8.12 -10.54 26.80
C LEU A 73 6.87 -11.35 26.44
N ASN A 74 5.71 -10.78 26.74
CA ASN A 74 4.41 -11.30 26.34
C ASN A 74 3.58 -10.18 25.66
N GLU A 75 2.53 -10.55 24.94
CA GLU A 75 1.71 -9.60 24.17
C GLU A 75 1.10 -8.49 25.05
N ALA A 76 0.68 -8.84 26.27
CA ALA A 76 0.09 -7.89 27.21
C ALA A 76 1.09 -6.81 27.68
N GLU A 77 2.32 -7.20 28.04
CA GLU A 77 3.39 -6.27 28.42
C GLU A 77 3.82 -5.36 27.27
N VAL A 78 3.93 -5.92 26.05
CA VAL A 78 4.25 -5.14 24.84
C VAL A 78 3.16 -4.09 24.60
N LEU A 79 1.88 -4.49 24.62
CA LEU A 79 0.76 -3.57 24.43
C LEU A 79 0.70 -2.53 25.54
N HIS A 80 0.91 -2.92 26.79
CA HIS A 80 0.91 -2.03 27.94
C HIS A 80 2.02 -0.98 27.84
N ASN A 81 3.24 -1.37 27.44
CA ASN A 81 4.34 -0.45 27.25
C ASN A 81 4.06 0.58 26.15
N LEU A 82 3.56 0.12 24.99
CA LEU A 82 3.17 1.00 23.88
C LEU A 82 2.07 1.97 24.30
N ALA A 83 1.05 1.49 25.03
CA ALA A 83 -0.04 2.33 25.53
C ALA A 83 0.45 3.38 26.55
N THR A 84 1.34 2.98 27.47
CA THR A 84 1.91 3.88 28.49
C THR A 84 2.73 5.00 27.85
N ARG A 85 3.56 4.68 26.86
CA ARG A 85 4.34 5.67 26.12
C ARG A 85 3.45 6.59 25.28
N PHE A 86 2.45 6.01 24.62
CA PHE A 86 1.50 6.78 23.82
C PHE A 86 0.71 7.81 24.64
N GLN A 87 0.36 7.49 25.90
CA GLN A 87 -0.33 8.41 26.81
C GLN A 87 0.47 9.67 27.17
N ILE A 88 1.79 9.66 26.99
CA ILE A 88 2.69 10.80 27.24
C ILE A 88 3.25 11.38 25.93
N ASP A 89 2.56 11.16 24.81
CA ASP A 89 2.92 11.60 23.45
C ASP A 89 4.26 11.02 22.91
N GLU A 90 4.79 9.97 23.54
CA GLU A 90 5.97 9.23 23.08
C GLU A 90 5.57 8.14 22.07
N ILE A 91 5.44 8.54 20.80
CA ILE A 91 4.88 7.68 19.74
C ILE A 91 5.84 6.61 19.19
N TYR A 92 7.13 6.73 19.51
CA TYR A 92 8.19 5.87 18.99
C TYR A 92 8.70 4.92 20.07
N THR A 93 8.90 3.65 19.75
CA THR A 93 9.42 2.64 20.69
C THR A 93 10.30 1.64 19.95
N TYR A 94 11.46 1.29 20.49
CA TYR A 94 12.32 0.25 19.91
C TYR A 94 11.89 -1.16 20.30
N THR A 95 12.19 -2.09 19.41
CA THR A 95 12.28 -3.52 19.71
C THR A 95 13.54 -4.05 19.02
N GLY A 96 14.67 -3.92 19.73
CA GLY A 96 16.00 -4.15 19.17
C GLY A 96 16.27 -3.21 17.99
N ASN A 97 16.51 -3.77 16.81
CA ASN A 97 16.83 -3.00 15.59
C ASN A 97 15.59 -2.46 14.86
N ILE A 98 14.39 -2.72 15.36
CA ILE A 98 13.12 -2.31 14.75
C ILE A 98 12.56 -1.12 15.52
N LEU A 99 12.00 -0.14 14.80
CA LEU A 99 11.29 0.98 15.38
C LEU A 99 9.79 0.81 15.16
N ILE A 100 9.02 0.82 16.25
CA ILE A 100 7.56 0.89 16.23
C ILE A 100 7.14 2.35 16.33
N ALA A 101 6.24 2.78 15.45
CA ALA A 101 5.65 4.11 15.44
C ALA A 101 4.12 3.99 15.53
N VAL A 102 3.52 4.60 16.55
CA VAL A 102 2.07 4.61 16.75
C VAL A 102 1.50 5.95 16.27
N ASN A 103 0.56 5.92 15.32
CA ASN A 103 0.00 7.14 14.75
C ASN A 103 -0.79 7.94 15.83
N PRO A 104 -0.39 9.18 16.17
CA PRO A 104 -1.07 9.97 17.18
C PRO A 104 -2.38 10.61 16.70
N PHE A 105 -2.65 10.62 15.38
CA PHE A 105 -3.77 11.37 14.77
C PHE A 105 -3.81 12.87 15.12
N GLN A 106 -2.68 13.42 15.56
CA GLN A 106 -2.47 14.83 15.85
C GLN A 106 -1.06 15.26 15.43
N ALA A 107 -0.87 16.56 15.24
CA ALA A 107 0.45 17.11 14.91
C ALA A 107 1.33 17.18 16.18
N LEU A 108 2.51 16.58 16.12
CA LEU A 108 3.54 16.65 17.17
C LEU A 108 4.80 17.35 16.61
N PRO A 109 4.74 18.66 16.30
CA PRO A 109 5.83 19.35 15.59
C PRO A 109 7.14 19.38 16.38
N HIS A 110 7.06 19.41 17.72
CA HIS A 110 8.19 19.45 18.62
C HIS A 110 9.14 18.24 18.48
N LEU A 111 8.68 17.11 17.90
CA LEU A 111 9.51 15.94 17.62
C LEU A 111 10.42 16.12 16.40
N TYR A 112 10.08 17.03 15.48
CA TYR A 112 10.71 17.13 14.17
C TYR A 112 11.42 18.47 13.93
N GLU A 113 11.57 19.29 14.96
CA GLU A 113 12.25 20.59 14.86
C GLU A 113 13.74 20.43 14.50
N PRO A 114 14.36 21.42 13.83
CA PRO A 114 15.78 21.38 13.48
C PRO A 114 16.71 21.17 14.70
N ALA A 115 16.31 21.66 15.88
CA ALA A 115 17.05 21.43 17.12
C ALA A 115 17.08 19.95 17.51
N VAL A 116 15.99 19.21 17.27
CA VAL A 116 15.91 17.76 17.49
C VAL A 116 16.79 17.03 16.49
N MET A 117 16.73 17.39 15.20
CA MET A 117 17.63 16.81 14.19
C MET A 117 19.10 16.96 14.56
N LYS A 118 19.51 18.14 15.05
CA LYS A 118 20.87 18.36 15.54
C LYS A 118 21.24 17.45 16.71
N ARG A 119 20.34 17.30 17.69
CA ARG A 119 20.55 16.45 18.87
C ARG A 119 20.75 14.98 18.47
N TYR A 120 19.97 14.45 17.52
CA TYR A 120 20.13 13.08 17.03
C TYR A 120 21.41 12.89 16.20
N LYS A 121 21.83 13.89 15.42
CA LYS A 121 23.08 13.84 14.66
C LYS A 121 24.32 13.74 15.55
N GLU A 122 24.31 14.43 16.69
CA GLU A 122 25.44 14.50 17.64
C GLU A 122 25.47 13.29 18.59
N ALA A 123 24.36 12.58 18.75
CA ALA A 123 24.24 11.46 19.68
C ALA A 123 24.75 10.12 19.10
N LYS A 124 25.07 9.19 20.01
CA LYS A 124 25.22 7.77 19.70
C LYS A 124 23.91 7.02 19.90
N MET A 125 23.81 5.84 19.29
CA MET A 125 22.68 4.94 19.47
C MET A 125 22.50 4.60 20.95
N GLY A 126 21.27 4.70 21.45
CA GLY A 126 20.91 4.47 22.85
C GLY A 126 21.11 5.66 23.80
N GLU A 127 21.71 6.76 23.34
CA GLU A 127 21.82 7.99 24.15
C GLU A 127 20.56 8.87 24.08
N GLN A 128 19.71 8.66 23.07
CA GLN A 128 18.47 9.40 22.85
C GLN A 128 17.27 8.47 22.88
N ALA A 129 16.11 9.07 23.18
CA ALA A 129 14.82 8.40 23.10
C ALA A 129 14.56 7.84 21.69
N PRO A 130 13.68 6.82 21.55
CA PRO A 130 13.39 6.22 20.27
C PRO A 130 12.88 7.24 19.26
N HIS A 131 13.45 7.21 18.06
CA HIS A 131 13.04 8.12 16.99
C HIS A 131 13.41 7.58 15.61
N VAL A 132 12.63 8.01 14.61
CA VAL A 132 12.88 7.71 13.19
C VAL A 132 14.23 8.23 12.69
N PHE A 133 14.71 9.33 13.28
CA PHE A 133 16.02 9.93 12.97
C PHE A 133 17.18 9.00 13.33
N THR A 134 17.07 8.23 14.41
CA THR A 134 18.11 7.25 14.75
C THR A 134 18.21 6.15 13.69
N ILE A 135 17.09 5.67 13.15
CA ILE A 135 17.08 4.64 12.11
C ILE A 135 17.74 5.17 10.82
N ALA A 136 17.42 6.41 10.46
CA ALA A 136 18.06 7.09 9.34
C ALA A 136 19.57 7.34 9.57
N ASP A 137 19.97 7.74 10.78
CA ASP A 137 21.39 7.94 11.16
C ASP A 137 22.18 6.62 11.10
N ILE A 138 21.62 5.51 11.59
CA ILE A 138 22.24 4.18 11.51
C ILE A 138 22.45 3.79 10.04
N ALA A 139 21.41 3.89 9.21
CA ALA A 139 21.50 3.56 7.80
C ALA A 139 22.51 4.44 7.05
N TYR A 140 22.56 5.74 7.37
CA TYR A 140 23.50 6.69 6.80
C TYR A 140 24.94 6.38 7.23
N ARG A 141 25.20 6.24 8.54
CA ARG A 141 26.54 5.92 9.05
C ARG A 141 27.05 4.59 8.50
N ALA A 142 26.22 3.54 8.51
CA ALA A 142 26.57 2.24 7.94
C ALA A 142 26.93 2.34 6.45
N MET A 143 26.17 3.12 5.67
CA MET A 143 26.47 3.36 4.26
C MET A 143 27.84 4.03 4.08
N ILE A 144 28.15 5.05 4.89
CA ILE A 144 29.43 5.76 4.83
C ILE A 144 30.60 4.87 5.28
N THR A 145 30.43 4.07 6.33
CA THR A 145 31.50 3.24 6.88
C THR A 145 31.76 1.99 6.06
N GLU A 146 30.72 1.36 5.53
CA GLU A 146 30.81 0.09 4.80
C GLU A 146 30.89 0.27 3.28
N GLY A 147 30.52 1.43 2.76
CA GLY A 147 30.46 1.69 1.32
C GLY A 147 29.39 0.86 0.60
N LYS A 148 28.30 0.51 1.29
CA LYS A 148 27.17 -0.29 0.78
C LYS A 148 25.88 0.50 0.88
N SER A 149 24.99 0.27 -0.09
CA SER A 149 23.64 0.82 -0.08
C SER A 149 22.78 0.16 0.99
N ASN A 150 21.90 0.95 1.60
CA ASN A 150 20.95 0.48 2.63
C ASN A 150 19.52 0.73 2.19
N SER A 151 18.58 0.06 2.85
CA SER A 151 17.15 0.35 2.69
C SER A 151 16.44 0.40 4.04
N ILE A 152 15.41 1.23 4.10
CA ILE A 152 14.55 1.39 5.26
C ILE A 152 13.13 1.06 4.80
N LEU A 153 12.57 0.00 5.39
CA LEU A 153 11.22 -0.47 5.11
C LEU A 153 10.25 0.16 6.10
N VAL A 154 9.28 0.93 5.61
CA VAL A 154 8.21 1.50 6.45
C VAL A 154 6.93 0.70 6.19
N SER A 155 6.60 -0.22 7.10
CA SER A 155 5.42 -1.09 7.00
C SER A 155 4.35 -0.74 8.04
N GLY A 156 3.12 -1.16 7.77
CA GLY A 156 1.97 -0.96 8.64
C GLY A 156 0.66 -0.90 7.87
N GLU A 157 -0.47 -1.05 8.56
CA GLU A 157 -1.80 -1.01 7.95
C GLU A 157 -2.12 0.35 7.29
N SER A 158 -3.18 0.40 6.46
CA SER A 158 -3.64 1.67 5.89
C SER A 158 -4.02 2.65 7.00
N GLY A 159 -3.51 3.89 6.93
CA GLY A 159 -3.70 4.90 7.97
C GLY A 159 -2.72 4.85 9.14
N ALA A 160 -1.77 3.90 9.17
CA ALA A 160 -0.81 3.78 10.28
C ALA A 160 0.28 4.88 10.35
N GLY A 161 0.31 5.85 9.43
CA GLY A 161 1.30 6.94 9.43
C GLY A 161 2.60 6.67 8.64
N LYS A 162 2.60 5.68 7.75
CA LYS A 162 3.77 5.32 6.90
C LYS A 162 4.32 6.52 6.12
N THR A 163 3.46 7.18 5.35
CA THR A 163 3.86 8.29 4.48
C THR A 163 4.42 9.48 5.26
N GLU A 164 3.84 9.82 6.42
CA GLU A 164 4.36 10.88 7.30
C GLU A 164 5.69 10.49 7.94
N THR A 165 5.85 9.24 8.35
CA THR A 165 7.13 8.71 8.85
C THR A 165 8.21 8.76 7.76
N THR A 166 7.87 8.39 6.53
CA THR A 166 8.75 8.47 5.36
C THR A 166 9.17 9.91 5.05
N LYS A 167 8.24 10.88 5.13
CA LYS A 167 8.56 12.32 4.98
C LYS A 167 9.61 12.76 6.02
N ASN A 168 9.37 12.49 7.30
CA ASN A 168 10.32 12.84 8.37
C ASN A 168 11.68 12.18 8.21
N LEU A 169 11.70 10.91 7.79
CA LEU A 169 12.94 10.18 7.50
C LEU A 169 13.73 10.83 6.35
N MET A 170 13.05 11.20 5.26
CA MET A 170 13.68 11.88 4.12
C MET A 170 14.24 13.26 4.52
N CYS A 171 13.49 14.06 5.30
CA CYS A 171 13.97 15.35 5.79
C CYS A 171 15.28 15.20 6.60
N TYR A 172 15.36 14.16 7.42
CA TYR A 172 16.54 13.92 8.23
C TYR A 172 17.73 13.38 7.43
N LEU A 173 17.50 12.47 6.47
CA LEU A 173 18.55 12.04 5.54
C LEU A 173 19.12 13.22 4.74
N ALA A 174 18.28 14.18 4.38
CA ALA A 174 18.71 15.43 3.75
C ALA A 174 19.54 16.32 4.67
N TYR A 175 19.13 16.44 5.93
CA TYR A 175 19.91 17.12 6.95
C TYR A 175 21.28 16.48 7.20
N LEU A 176 21.38 15.14 7.15
CA LEU A 176 22.63 14.39 7.31
C LEU A 176 23.55 14.54 6.10
N GLY A 177 23.04 14.25 4.90
CA GLY A 177 23.81 14.33 3.67
C GLY A 177 24.32 15.75 3.41
N GLY A 178 23.57 16.76 3.86
CA GLY A 178 23.92 18.15 3.61
C GLY A 178 23.77 18.49 2.13
N ASN A 179 23.36 19.73 1.87
CA ASN A 179 23.42 20.29 0.53
C ASN A 179 24.18 21.61 0.56
N SER A 180 24.98 21.81 -0.49
CA SER A 180 25.57 23.11 -0.78
C SER A 180 24.40 24.03 -1.11
N ALA A 181 24.02 24.93 -0.20
CA ALA A 181 23.01 25.96 -0.39
C ALA A 181 23.45 27.05 -1.39
N ALA A 182 24.07 26.65 -2.50
CA ALA A 182 24.43 27.51 -3.60
C ALA A 182 23.31 27.42 -4.65
N GLU A 183 22.31 28.28 -4.48
CA GLU A 183 21.37 28.73 -5.51
C GLU A 183 20.45 27.65 -6.15
N GLY A 184 19.42 27.20 -5.41
CA GLY A 184 18.34 26.38 -5.95
C GLY A 184 17.45 25.73 -4.88
N GLN A 185 16.30 25.15 -5.29
CA GLN A 185 15.56 24.21 -4.44
C GLN A 185 16.42 22.96 -4.18
N THR A 186 16.40 22.43 -2.96
CA THR A 186 17.15 21.21 -2.62
C THR A 186 16.49 19.99 -3.25
N ILE A 187 17.28 18.94 -3.54
CA ILE A 187 16.78 17.64 -4.03
C ILE A 187 15.69 17.10 -3.09
N GLU A 188 15.88 17.25 -1.77
CA GLU A 188 14.88 16.94 -0.74
C GLU A 188 13.58 17.70 -0.97
N GLN A 189 13.66 19.02 -1.13
CA GLN A 189 12.48 19.85 -1.38
C GLN A 189 11.77 19.41 -2.66
N GLN A 190 12.50 19.13 -3.74
CA GLN A 190 11.89 18.62 -4.98
C GLN A 190 11.18 17.27 -4.77
N VAL A 191 11.77 16.35 -4.01
CA VAL A 191 11.14 15.07 -3.65
C VAL A 191 9.88 15.29 -2.83
N LEU A 192 9.90 16.20 -1.84
CA LEU A 192 8.75 16.51 -1.00
C LEU A 192 7.63 17.23 -1.76
N GLU A 193 8.00 18.19 -2.62
CA GLU A 193 7.09 18.96 -3.48
C GLU A 193 6.48 18.12 -4.62
N SER A 194 7.07 16.94 -4.92
CA SER A 194 6.45 15.97 -5.83
C SER A 194 5.27 15.20 -5.22
N ASN A 195 5.19 15.14 -3.88
CA ASN A 195 4.15 14.36 -3.19
C ASN A 195 2.73 14.85 -3.53
N PRO A 196 2.38 16.16 -3.49
CA PRO A 196 1.03 16.60 -3.88
C PRO A 196 0.61 16.16 -5.28
N VAL A 197 1.54 16.05 -6.23
CA VAL A 197 1.27 15.53 -7.58
C VAL A 197 1.01 14.02 -7.51
N LEU A 198 1.89 13.26 -6.88
CA LEU A 198 1.72 11.81 -6.74
C LEU A 198 0.48 11.44 -5.93
N GLU A 199 0.14 12.18 -4.89
CA GLU A 199 -1.06 11.98 -4.08
C GLU A 199 -2.32 12.31 -4.88
N ALA A 200 -2.33 13.38 -5.69
CA ALA A 200 -3.48 13.70 -6.53
C ALA A 200 -3.79 12.60 -7.56
N PHE A 201 -2.78 12.00 -8.17
CA PHE A 201 -2.94 10.99 -9.24
C PHE A 201 -2.80 9.54 -8.76
N GLY A 202 -2.33 9.33 -7.54
CA GLY A 202 -2.00 8.01 -7.02
C GLY A 202 -2.75 7.67 -5.74
N ASN A 203 -3.43 8.61 -5.09
CA ASN A 203 -4.21 8.34 -3.89
C ASN A 203 -5.71 8.44 -4.14
N ALA A 204 -6.45 7.74 -3.28
CA ALA A 204 -7.90 7.76 -3.27
C ALA A 204 -8.43 7.57 -1.84
N LYS A 205 -9.71 7.88 -1.64
CA LYS A 205 -10.43 7.53 -0.42
C LYS A 205 -10.82 6.06 -0.45
N THR A 206 -10.45 5.30 0.58
CA THR A 206 -10.91 3.93 0.83
C THR A 206 -11.80 3.88 2.07
N ALA A 207 -12.34 2.70 2.40
CA ALA A 207 -13.13 2.51 3.61
C ALA A 207 -12.37 2.85 4.91
N ARG A 208 -11.04 2.70 4.92
CA ARG A 208 -10.18 2.88 6.12
C ARG A 208 -9.41 4.20 6.15
N ASN A 209 -9.19 4.84 5.01
CA ASN A 209 -8.34 6.02 4.90
C ASN A 209 -8.81 6.97 3.79
N ASN A 210 -8.96 8.26 4.10
CA ASN A 210 -9.39 9.28 3.14
C ASN A 210 -8.32 9.65 2.09
N ASN A 211 -7.05 9.36 2.36
CA ASN A 211 -5.93 9.62 1.45
C ASN A 211 -5.01 8.39 1.34
N SER A 212 -5.59 7.24 0.99
CA SER A 212 -4.84 6.01 0.85
C SER A 212 -4.02 6.03 -0.43
N SER A 213 -2.71 5.81 -0.33
CA SER A 213 -1.86 5.53 -1.48
C SER A 213 -2.41 4.32 -2.22
N ARG A 214 -2.64 4.48 -3.53
CA ARG A 214 -3.03 3.44 -4.49
C ARG A 214 -1.92 3.15 -5.51
N PHE A 215 -0.68 3.28 -5.05
CA PHE A 215 0.54 2.71 -5.63
C PHE A 215 1.60 2.52 -4.51
N GLY A 216 2.60 1.67 -4.74
CA GLY A 216 3.80 1.55 -3.89
C GLY A 216 4.89 2.50 -4.36
N LYS A 217 5.62 3.12 -3.43
CA LYS A 217 6.65 4.13 -3.69
C LYS A 217 7.98 3.72 -3.05
N PHE A 218 9.03 3.65 -3.86
CA PHE A 218 10.40 3.48 -3.38
C PHE A 218 11.20 4.73 -3.74
N VAL A 219 11.68 5.44 -2.73
CA VAL A 219 12.49 6.65 -2.91
C VAL A 219 13.95 6.30 -2.69
N GLU A 220 14.75 6.43 -3.73
CA GLU A 220 16.21 6.27 -3.69
C GLU A 220 16.84 7.64 -3.43
N ILE A 221 17.59 7.79 -2.34
CA ILE A 221 18.44 8.95 -2.10
C ILE A 221 19.88 8.54 -2.39
N GLN A 222 20.52 9.21 -3.34
CA GLN A 222 21.85 8.89 -3.84
C GLN A 222 22.89 9.79 -3.19
N PHE A 223 24.01 9.20 -2.79
CA PHE A 223 25.08 9.90 -2.11
C PHE A 223 26.39 9.84 -2.91
N ASP A 224 27.17 10.92 -2.85
CA ASP A 224 28.54 10.97 -3.37
C ASP A 224 29.53 10.27 -2.41
N ASN A 225 30.79 10.17 -2.83
CA ASN A 225 31.84 9.48 -2.05
C ASN A 225 32.19 10.17 -0.72
N VAL A 226 31.71 11.39 -0.46
CA VAL A 226 31.92 12.10 0.81
C VAL A 226 30.62 12.18 1.63
N GLY A 227 29.57 11.47 1.20
CA GLY A 227 28.31 11.35 1.92
C GLY A 227 27.33 12.48 1.68
N ARG A 228 27.52 13.32 0.65
CA ARG A 228 26.56 14.37 0.28
C ARG A 228 25.51 13.83 -0.66
N ILE A 229 24.29 14.38 -0.59
CA ILE A 229 23.26 14.02 -1.57
C ILE A 229 23.73 14.47 -2.95
N SER A 230 23.74 13.54 -3.90
CA SER A 230 24.11 13.80 -5.29
C SER A 230 22.94 13.63 -6.27
N GLY A 231 21.88 12.92 -5.87
CA GLY A 231 20.68 12.72 -6.68
C GLY A 231 19.58 12.00 -5.92
N ALA A 232 18.42 11.85 -6.54
CA ALA A 232 17.36 10.97 -6.04
C ALA A 232 16.50 10.42 -7.18
N ALA A 233 15.79 9.31 -6.91
CA ALA A 233 14.83 8.72 -7.82
C ALA A 233 13.60 8.21 -7.07
N ILE A 234 12.44 8.30 -7.70
CA ILE A 234 11.19 7.72 -7.25
C ILE A 234 10.85 6.57 -8.20
N ARG A 235 10.75 5.36 -7.66
CA ARG A 235 10.22 4.19 -8.36
C ARG A 235 8.83 3.89 -7.84
N THR A 236 7.89 3.69 -8.75
CA THR A 236 6.50 3.35 -8.39
C THR A 236 6.17 1.94 -8.83
N TYR A 237 5.35 1.25 -8.03
CA TYR A 237 4.94 -0.13 -8.27
C TYR A 237 3.44 -0.29 -8.04
N LEU A 238 2.83 -1.24 -8.76
CA LEU A 238 1.47 -1.73 -8.47
C LEU A 238 0.39 -0.62 -8.39
N LEU A 239 0.41 0.36 -9.30
CA LEU A 239 -0.72 1.28 -9.43
C LEU A 239 -2.02 0.50 -9.61
N GLU A 240 -3.02 0.79 -8.79
CA GLU A 240 -4.31 0.08 -8.81
C GLU A 240 -5.14 0.55 -10.02
N ARG A 241 -4.86 -0.02 -11.19
CA ARG A 241 -5.48 0.39 -12.46
C ARG A 241 -7.00 0.18 -12.46
N SER A 242 -7.49 -0.88 -11.83
CA SER A 242 -8.92 -1.20 -11.79
C SER A 242 -9.77 -0.05 -11.23
N ARG A 243 -9.24 0.69 -10.24
CA ARG A 243 -9.90 1.82 -9.59
C ARG A 243 -10.38 2.89 -10.56
N VAL A 244 -9.70 3.07 -11.69
CA VAL A 244 -10.08 4.04 -12.73
C VAL A 244 -11.49 3.77 -13.24
N CYS A 245 -11.87 2.50 -13.39
CA CYS A 245 -13.13 2.10 -13.99
C CYS A 245 -14.14 1.53 -12.99
N GLN A 246 -13.67 1.06 -11.82
CA GLN A 246 -14.48 0.36 -10.83
C GLN A 246 -14.17 0.87 -9.43
N ILE A 247 -15.20 1.32 -8.72
CA ILE A 247 -15.09 1.78 -7.33
C ILE A 247 -16.16 1.10 -6.47
N SER A 248 -15.81 0.75 -5.23
CA SER A 248 -16.75 0.22 -4.24
C SER A 248 -17.31 1.34 -3.37
N ASP A 249 -18.53 1.22 -2.87
CA ASP A 249 -19.06 2.16 -1.88
C ASP A 249 -18.52 1.77 -0.48
N PRO A 250 -18.06 2.73 0.36
CA PRO A 250 -18.09 4.19 0.22
C PRO A 250 -16.76 4.83 -0.24
N GLU A 251 -16.04 4.22 -1.19
CA GLU A 251 -14.74 4.68 -1.70
C GLU A 251 -14.86 5.76 -2.78
N ARG A 252 -13.74 6.41 -3.12
CA ARG A 252 -13.63 7.30 -4.30
C ARG A 252 -12.69 6.71 -5.34
N ASN A 253 -12.80 7.24 -6.56
CA ASN A 253 -11.75 7.14 -7.56
C ASN A 253 -10.54 8.00 -7.15
N TYR A 254 -9.48 8.05 -7.98
CA TYR A 254 -8.33 8.91 -7.74
C TYR A 254 -8.71 10.38 -7.58
N HIS A 255 -8.02 11.10 -6.69
CA HIS A 255 -8.38 12.47 -6.33
C HIS A 255 -8.44 13.39 -7.55
N CYS A 256 -7.51 13.24 -8.51
CA CYS A 256 -7.38 14.10 -9.70
C CYS A 256 -8.68 14.26 -10.49
N PHE A 257 -9.54 13.23 -10.53
CA PHE A 257 -10.83 13.31 -11.22
C PHE A 257 -11.77 14.31 -10.54
N TYR A 258 -11.85 14.27 -9.21
CA TYR A 258 -12.69 15.17 -8.43
C TYR A 258 -12.09 16.57 -8.34
N LEU A 259 -10.76 16.69 -8.29
CA LEU A 259 -10.05 17.97 -8.40
C LEU A 259 -10.42 18.67 -9.71
N LEU A 260 -10.46 17.92 -10.82
CA LEU A 260 -10.80 18.44 -12.13
C LEU A 260 -12.28 18.83 -12.26
N CYS A 261 -13.20 18.05 -11.68
CA CYS A 261 -14.62 18.43 -11.58
C CYS A 261 -14.86 19.65 -10.68
N ALA A 262 -13.92 19.97 -9.77
CA ALA A 262 -13.95 21.15 -8.90
C ALA A 262 -13.05 22.30 -9.39
N ALA A 263 -12.49 22.20 -10.60
CA ALA A 263 -11.60 23.20 -11.18
C ALA A 263 -12.33 24.53 -11.46
N PRO A 264 -11.61 25.63 -11.77
CA PRO A 264 -12.23 26.87 -12.21
C PRO A 264 -13.20 26.67 -13.36
N LYS A 265 -14.26 27.50 -13.41
CA LYS A 265 -15.36 27.36 -14.37
C LYS A 265 -14.88 27.31 -15.84
N GLU A 266 -13.85 28.07 -16.17
CA GLU A 266 -13.22 28.10 -17.49
C GLU A 266 -12.71 26.70 -17.90
N GLU A 267 -12.05 25.98 -16.99
CA GLU A 267 -11.54 24.62 -17.23
C GLU A 267 -12.69 23.61 -17.36
N ILE A 268 -13.71 23.73 -16.52
CA ILE A 268 -14.91 22.88 -16.58
C ILE A 268 -15.61 23.04 -17.93
N GLU A 269 -15.82 24.28 -18.40
CA GLU A 269 -16.48 24.56 -19.67
C GLU A 269 -15.66 24.16 -20.90
N LYS A 270 -14.33 24.29 -20.79
CA LYS A 270 -13.35 23.89 -21.82
C LYS A 270 -13.35 22.39 -22.05
N TYR A 271 -13.34 21.61 -20.97
CA TYR A 271 -13.34 20.16 -21.03
C TYR A 271 -14.74 19.54 -21.05
N LYS A 272 -15.81 20.35 -21.09
CA LYS A 272 -17.21 19.88 -21.06
C LYS A 272 -17.52 18.98 -19.85
N LEU A 273 -16.94 19.33 -18.71
CA LEU A 273 -17.15 18.62 -17.46
C LEU A 273 -18.42 19.08 -16.75
N GLY A 274 -18.93 18.21 -15.88
CA GLY A 274 -20.12 18.44 -15.06
C GLY A 274 -19.92 17.97 -13.62
N ASP A 275 -21.03 17.79 -12.92
CA ASP A 275 -21.03 17.21 -11.56
C ASP A 275 -20.41 15.80 -11.59
N PRO A 276 -19.58 15.41 -10.62
CA PRO A 276 -19.02 14.06 -10.54
C PRO A 276 -20.06 12.94 -10.70
N LYS A 277 -21.32 13.15 -10.28
CA LYS A 277 -22.43 12.19 -10.43
C LYS A 277 -22.79 11.89 -11.89
N SER A 278 -22.48 12.78 -12.83
CA SER A 278 -22.75 12.56 -14.25
C SER A 278 -21.74 11.64 -14.92
N PHE A 279 -20.65 11.26 -14.24
CA PHE A 279 -19.61 10.41 -14.81
C PHE A 279 -19.68 8.99 -14.25
N HIS A 280 -19.79 8.00 -15.13
CA HIS A 280 -19.89 6.58 -14.80
C HIS A 280 -18.72 6.09 -13.93
N TYR A 281 -17.51 6.59 -14.15
CA TYR A 281 -16.33 6.23 -13.36
C TYR A 281 -16.27 6.89 -11.97
N LEU A 282 -17.17 7.83 -11.67
CA LEU A 282 -17.22 8.55 -10.39
C LEU A 282 -18.52 8.30 -9.61
N ASN A 283 -19.56 7.73 -10.25
CA ASN A 283 -20.91 7.62 -9.68
C ASN A 283 -21.31 6.22 -9.18
N GLN A 284 -20.37 5.27 -9.14
CA GLN A 284 -20.62 3.91 -8.61
C GLN A 284 -20.58 3.86 -7.07
N SER A 285 -20.05 4.92 -6.43
CA SER A 285 -20.16 5.15 -4.98
C SER A 285 -20.98 6.41 -4.70
N ASN A 286 -21.58 6.48 -3.51
CA ASN A 286 -22.25 7.65 -2.98
C ASN A 286 -21.29 8.69 -2.37
N CYS A 287 -19.97 8.43 -2.39
CA CYS A 287 -18.98 9.36 -1.84
C CYS A 287 -18.41 10.30 -2.90
N TYR A 288 -18.84 11.56 -2.88
CA TYR A 288 -18.36 12.59 -3.80
C TYR A 288 -17.51 13.66 -3.10
N GLN A 289 -17.71 13.88 -1.80
CA GLN A 289 -17.03 14.88 -0.99
C GLN A 289 -16.35 14.22 0.22
N LEU A 290 -15.24 14.80 0.65
CA LEU A 290 -14.50 14.38 1.83
C LEU A 290 -14.63 15.45 2.93
N VAL A 291 -14.83 15.00 4.17
CA VAL A 291 -14.96 15.91 5.32
C VAL A 291 -13.66 16.67 5.53
N GLY A 292 -13.74 18.01 5.57
CA GLY A 292 -12.58 18.88 5.81
C GLY A 292 -11.64 19.05 4.60
N VAL A 293 -11.97 18.50 3.44
CA VAL A 293 -11.16 18.61 2.22
C VAL A 293 -11.89 19.47 1.20
N ASN A 294 -11.17 20.40 0.58
CA ASN A 294 -11.69 21.23 -0.50
C ASN A 294 -10.97 20.88 -1.81
N ASP A 295 -11.66 20.13 -2.67
CA ASP A 295 -11.12 19.65 -3.96
C ASP A 295 -10.70 20.82 -4.88
N ALA A 296 -11.37 21.97 -4.84
CA ALA A 296 -11.00 23.14 -5.66
C ALA A 296 -9.68 23.77 -5.19
N ASN A 297 -9.47 23.89 -3.87
CA ASN A 297 -8.20 24.38 -3.32
C ASN A 297 -7.07 23.39 -3.59
N ASN A 298 -7.36 22.10 -3.50
CA ASN A 298 -6.40 21.04 -3.80
C ASN A 298 -6.03 21.01 -5.28
N TYR A 299 -6.97 21.27 -6.20
CA TYR A 299 -6.67 21.43 -7.62
C TYR A 299 -5.60 22.52 -7.84
N LEU A 300 -5.79 23.70 -7.24
CA LEU A 300 -4.83 24.79 -7.33
C LEU A 300 -3.49 24.45 -6.67
N ALA A 301 -3.50 23.71 -5.57
CA ALA A 301 -2.29 23.23 -4.91
C ALA A 301 -1.52 22.23 -5.78
N THR A 302 -2.21 21.29 -6.42
CA THR A 302 -1.61 20.34 -7.36
C THR A 302 -0.99 21.05 -8.55
N ARG A 303 -1.62 22.08 -9.11
CA ARG A 303 -1.03 22.89 -10.19
C ARG A 303 0.24 23.61 -9.75
N ARG A 304 0.24 24.24 -8.57
CA ARG A 304 1.45 24.86 -8.02
C ARG A 304 2.57 23.84 -7.80
N ALA A 305 2.23 22.65 -7.33
CA ALA A 305 3.21 21.57 -7.18
C ALA A 305 3.75 21.11 -8.55
N MET A 306 2.91 21.03 -9.57
CA MET A 306 3.35 20.76 -10.95
C MET A 306 4.34 21.82 -11.46
N ASP A 307 4.09 23.11 -11.19
CA ASP A 307 5.02 24.20 -11.53
C ASP A 307 6.38 24.01 -10.85
N VAL A 308 6.37 23.72 -9.55
CA VAL A 308 7.58 23.51 -8.74
C VAL A 308 8.40 22.33 -9.26
N VAL A 309 7.74 21.25 -9.66
CA VAL A 309 8.40 20.06 -10.18
C VAL A 309 8.76 20.22 -11.68
N GLY A 310 8.55 21.40 -12.27
CA GLY A 310 9.00 21.72 -13.63
C GLY A 310 8.10 21.16 -14.74
N ILE A 311 6.82 20.89 -14.44
CA ILE A 311 5.80 20.54 -15.43
C ILE A 311 5.21 21.85 -15.96
N SER A 312 5.47 22.14 -17.23
CA SER A 312 5.04 23.39 -17.88
C SER A 312 3.51 23.52 -17.97
N GLU A 313 3.00 24.74 -18.15
CA GLU A 313 1.55 24.97 -18.31
C GLU A 313 0.95 24.17 -19.48
N GLU A 314 1.69 24.04 -20.58
CA GLU A 314 1.28 23.24 -21.75
C GLU A 314 1.16 21.74 -21.42
N GLU A 315 2.06 21.24 -20.57
CA GLU A 315 2.04 19.86 -20.08
C GLU A 315 0.93 19.65 -19.05
N GLN A 316 0.72 20.59 -18.12
CA GLN A 316 -0.42 20.59 -17.19
C GLN A 316 -1.75 20.51 -17.93
N GLU A 317 -1.89 21.34 -18.96
CA GLU A 317 -3.04 21.32 -19.86
C GLU A 317 -3.22 19.95 -20.53
N ALA A 318 -2.13 19.32 -20.99
CA ALA A 318 -2.20 17.99 -21.58
C ALA A 318 -2.61 16.91 -20.57
N ILE A 319 -2.09 16.97 -19.35
CA ILE A 319 -2.43 16.05 -18.25
C ILE A 319 -3.92 16.13 -17.93
N PHE A 320 -4.46 17.33 -17.67
CA PHE A 320 -5.88 17.49 -17.33
C PHE A 320 -6.81 17.16 -18.51
N ARG A 321 -6.38 17.43 -19.75
CA ARG A 321 -7.09 16.98 -20.95
C ARG A 321 -7.20 15.45 -21.02
N VAL A 322 -6.13 14.72 -20.67
CA VAL A 322 -6.16 13.25 -20.61
C VAL A 322 -7.09 12.75 -19.49
N VAL A 323 -7.06 13.38 -18.31
CA VAL A 323 -7.97 13.04 -17.20
C VAL A 323 -9.44 13.26 -17.59
N ALA A 324 -9.75 14.40 -18.23
CA ALA A 324 -11.08 14.68 -18.76
C ALA A 324 -11.52 13.66 -19.83
N ALA A 325 -10.60 13.27 -20.73
CA ALA A 325 -10.89 12.28 -21.75
C ALA A 325 -11.27 10.93 -21.15
N ILE A 326 -10.63 10.51 -20.05
CA ILE A 326 -10.98 9.27 -19.34
C ILE A 326 -12.38 9.33 -18.75
N LEU A 327 -12.79 10.49 -18.20
CA LEU A 327 -14.15 10.67 -17.67
C LEU A 327 -15.20 10.56 -18.77
N HIS A 328 -14.99 11.20 -19.92
CA HIS A 328 -15.88 11.07 -21.07
C HIS A 328 -15.88 9.66 -21.64
N LEU A 329 -14.73 9.01 -21.74
CA LEU A 329 -14.60 7.64 -22.19
C LEU A 329 -15.48 6.70 -21.35
N GLY A 330 -15.51 6.88 -20.03
CA GLY A 330 -16.35 6.08 -19.13
C GLY A 330 -17.86 6.21 -19.35
N ASN A 331 -18.32 7.32 -19.92
CA ASN A 331 -19.73 7.56 -20.23
C ASN A 331 -20.17 7.02 -21.60
N ILE A 332 -19.25 6.47 -22.40
CA ILE A 332 -19.63 5.81 -23.64
C ILE A 332 -20.33 4.49 -23.30
N ASP A 333 -21.61 4.39 -23.66
CA ASP A 333 -22.42 3.19 -23.48
C ASP A 333 -22.72 2.51 -24.83
N PHE A 334 -22.95 1.20 -24.79
CA PHE A 334 -23.08 0.38 -25.98
C PHE A 334 -24.44 -0.31 -26.05
N GLY A 335 -25.04 -0.30 -27.23
CA GLY A 335 -26.31 -0.97 -27.55
C GLY A 335 -26.12 -2.15 -28.50
N ASN A 336 -27.17 -2.95 -28.64
CA ASN A 336 -27.21 -4.04 -29.64
C ASN A 336 -27.36 -3.45 -31.04
N ASN A 337 -26.65 -4.02 -32.00
CA ASN A 337 -26.91 -3.77 -33.40
C ASN A 337 -28.18 -4.55 -33.83
N GLU A 338 -29.20 -3.86 -34.35
CA GLU A 338 -30.47 -4.49 -34.78
C GLU A 338 -30.26 -5.59 -35.84
N GLY A 339 -29.16 -5.53 -36.61
CA GLY A 339 -28.82 -6.52 -37.64
C GLY A 339 -27.93 -7.68 -37.19
N ASP A 340 -27.28 -7.58 -36.02
CA ASP A 340 -26.35 -8.60 -35.50
C ASP A 340 -26.23 -8.50 -33.97
N PRO A 341 -26.91 -9.35 -33.19
CA PRO A 341 -26.86 -9.31 -31.72
C PRO A 341 -25.47 -9.56 -31.11
N GLU A 342 -24.53 -10.15 -31.87
CA GLU A 342 -23.14 -10.36 -31.45
C GLU A 342 -22.26 -9.13 -31.73
N SER A 343 -22.86 -8.06 -32.27
CA SER A 343 -22.22 -6.77 -32.58
C SER A 343 -22.78 -5.68 -31.68
N SER A 344 -21.87 -4.88 -31.12
CA SER A 344 -22.17 -3.63 -30.41
C SER A 344 -22.12 -2.43 -31.35
N VAL A 345 -22.91 -1.42 -31.00
CA VAL A 345 -22.88 -0.05 -31.55
C VAL A 345 -23.01 0.94 -30.39
N LEU A 346 -22.77 2.23 -30.64
CA LEU A 346 -23.08 3.27 -29.65
C LEU A 346 -24.57 3.25 -29.32
N LYS A 347 -24.90 3.37 -28.03
CA LYS A 347 -26.27 3.23 -27.55
C LYS A 347 -27.18 4.38 -27.97
N ASP A 348 -26.70 5.61 -27.89
CA ASP A 348 -27.48 6.84 -28.06
C ASP A 348 -26.59 8.05 -28.41
N ASP A 349 -27.23 9.19 -28.69
CA ASP A 349 -26.56 10.46 -29.01
C ASP A 349 -25.68 10.99 -27.85
N ASP A 350 -25.99 10.62 -26.60
CA ASP A 350 -25.19 10.98 -25.43
C ASP A 350 -23.85 10.21 -25.44
N SER A 351 -23.89 8.90 -25.72
CA SER A 351 -22.70 8.08 -25.92
C SER A 351 -21.85 8.59 -27.09
N LYS A 352 -22.50 9.05 -28.17
CA LYS A 352 -21.81 9.67 -29.31
C LYS A 352 -21.14 10.99 -28.95
N PHE A 353 -21.82 11.86 -28.21
CA PHE A 353 -21.22 13.09 -27.69
C PHE A 353 -19.96 12.80 -26.87
N HIS A 354 -20.03 11.81 -25.98
CA HIS A 354 -18.90 11.40 -25.15
C HIS A 354 -17.75 10.77 -25.95
N LEU A 355 -18.04 9.99 -27.00
CA LEU A 355 -17.04 9.51 -27.95
C LEU A 355 -16.34 10.66 -28.67
N ASP A 356 -17.11 11.59 -29.26
CA ASP A 356 -16.58 12.73 -30.01
C ASP A 356 -15.72 13.63 -29.09
N MET A 357 -16.17 13.85 -27.85
CA MET A 357 -15.41 14.59 -26.86
C MET A 357 -14.11 13.89 -26.47
N THR A 358 -14.16 12.57 -26.25
CA THR A 358 -12.97 11.75 -25.97
C THR A 358 -11.97 11.85 -27.11
N ALA A 359 -12.43 11.71 -28.36
CA ALA A 359 -11.60 11.81 -29.55
C ALA A 359 -10.97 13.21 -29.70
N GLN A 360 -11.74 14.28 -29.46
CA GLN A 360 -11.25 15.66 -29.47
C GLN A 360 -10.15 15.89 -28.43
N LEU A 361 -10.35 15.43 -27.18
CA LEU A 361 -9.40 15.61 -26.08
C LEU A 361 -8.12 14.79 -26.29
N LEU A 362 -8.24 13.56 -26.79
CA LEU A 362 -7.09 12.71 -27.15
C LEU A 362 -6.45 13.10 -28.48
N ARG A 363 -7.08 13.99 -29.26
CA ARG A 363 -6.68 14.42 -30.60
C ARG A 363 -6.53 13.24 -31.57
N CYS A 364 -7.52 12.34 -31.55
CA CYS A 364 -7.63 11.24 -32.49
C CYS A 364 -8.93 11.34 -33.32
N ASP A 365 -9.01 10.49 -34.34
CA ASP A 365 -10.18 10.40 -35.20
C ASP A 365 -11.33 9.62 -34.48
N PRO A 366 -12.56 10.17 -34.42
CA PRO A 366 -13.67 9.57 -33.68
C PRO A 366 -14.12 8.23 -34.28
N GLU A 367 -14.14 8.09 -35.61
CA GLU A 367 -14.50 6.82 -36.26
C GLU A 367 -13.49 5.72 -35.94
N SER A 368 -12.21 6.06 -35.93
CA SER A 368 -11.12 5.16 -35.55
C SER A 368 -11.19 4.75 -34.07
N LEU A 369 -11.59 5.67 -33.19
CA LEU A 369 -11.81 5.37 -31.78
C LEU A 369 -13.00 4.41 -31.60
N GLU A 370 -14.13 4.68 -32.27
CA GLU A 370 -15.29 3.78 -32.25
C GLU A 370 -14.94 2.39 -32.78
N ASP A 371 -14.23 2.30 -33.91
CA ASP A 371 -13.78 1.03 -34.49
C ASP A 371 -12.87 0.26 -33.51
N ALA A 372 -12.00 0.95 -32.77
CA ALA A 372 -11.12 0.33 -31.78
C ALA A 372 -11.88 -0.16 -30.52
N LEU A 373 -12.96 0.52 -30.14
CA LEU A 373 -13.79 0.12 -29.00
C LEU A 373 -14.71 -1.06 -29.34
N CYS A 374 -15.33 -1.02 -30.52
CA CYS A 374 -16.37 -1.99 -30.92
C CYS A 374 -15.82 -3.18 -31.73
N LYS A 375 -14.57 -3.15 -32.20
CA LYS A 375 -14.01 -4.23 -33.04
C LYS A 375 -12.63 -4.67 -32.59
N ARG A 376 -12.37 -5.97 -32.68
CA ARG A 376 -11.07 -6.59 -32.44
C ARG A 376 -10.39 -6.92 -33.76
N LYS A 377 -9.17 -6.40 -33.97
CA LYS A 377 -8.29 -6.82 -35.06
C LYS A 377 -7.63 -8.15 -34.70
N MET A 378 -7.79 -9.16 -35.55
CA MET A 378 -7.10 -10.44 -35.47
C MET A 378 -6.16 -10.54 -36.65
N ILE A 379 -4.86 -10.63 -36.37
CA ILE A 379 -3.82 -10.80 -37.38
C ILE A 379 -3.63 -12.30 -37.59
N THR A 380 -3.94 -12.78 -38.80
CA THR A 380 -3.57 -14.12 -39.25
C THR A 380 -2.33 -14.02 -40.15
N PRO A 381 -1.64 -15.14 -40.46
CA PRO A 381 -0.48 -15.09 -41.37
C PRO A 381 -0.80 -14.50 -42.75
N ASP A 382 -2.06 -14.59 -43.18
CA ASP A 382 -2.49 -14.26 -44.54
C ASP A 382 -3.34 -12.97 -44.61
N ASP A 383 -3.98 -12.53 -43.52
CA ASP A 383 -4.88 -11.35 -43.53
C ASP A 383 -5.12 -10.71 -42.14
N VAL A 384 -5.66 -9.50 -42.12
CA VAL A 384 -6.13 -8.81 -40.90
C VAL A 384 -7.66 -8.81 -40.86
N ILE A 385 -8.23 -9.69 -40.04
CA ILE A 385 -9.68 -9.82 -39.88
C ILE A 385 -10.14 -8.89 -38.76
N LYS A 386 -11.13 -8.03 -39.04
CA LYS A 386 -11.85 -7.26 -38.01
C LYS A 386 -13.09 -8.02 -37.58
N LYS A 387 -13.20 -8.37 -36.31
CA LYS A 387 -14.38 -8.99 -35.72
C LYS A 387 -15.08 -7.99 -34.80
N SER A 388 -16.38 -7.80 -34.98
CA SER A 388 -17.20 -7.01 -34.06
C SER A 388 -17.25 -7.65 -32.67
N LEU A 389 -17.25 -6.82 -31.65
CA LEU A 389 -17.40 -7.20 -30.26
C LEU A 389 -18.87 -7.07 -29.85
N ASP A 390 -19.32 -7.93 -28.96
CA ASP A 390 -20.59 -7.77 -28.25
C ASP A 390 -20.52 -6.60 -27.26
N ILE A 391 -21.64 -6.25 -26.62
CA ILE A 391 -21.71 -5.15 -25.64
C ILE A 391 -20.68 -5.37 -24.52
N SER A 392 -20.59 -6.58 -23.98
CA SER A 392 -19.65 -6.92 -22.92
C SER A 392 -18.21 -6.71 -23.36
N GLY A 393 -17.84 -7.20 -24.55
CA GLY A 393 -16.52 -7.00 -25.14
C GLY A 393 -16.17 -5.53 -25.38
N ALA A 394 -17.13 -4.70 -25.80
CA ALA A 394 -16.93 -3.27 -26.01
C ALA A 394 -16.71 -2.52 -24.69
N ILE A 395 -17.48 -2.84 -23.63
CA ILE A 395 -17.26 -2.30 -22.27
C ILE A 395 -15.85 -2.66 -21.77
N ILE A 396 -15.44 -3.92 -21.95
CA ILE A 396 -14.09 -4.38 -21.59
C ILE A 396 -13.02 -3.62 -22.37
N SER A 397 -13.24 -3.38 -23.66
CA SER A 397 -12.33 -2.61 -24.52
C SER A 397 -12.19 -1.16 -24.03
N ARG A 398 -13.32 -0.48 -23.76
CA ARG A 398 -13.39 0.87 -23.20
C ARG A 398 -12.63 0.98 -21.88
N ASP A 399 -12.93 0.10 -20.92
CA ASP A 399 -12.28 0.09 -19.61
C ASP A 399 -10.79 -0.28 -19.72
N GLY A 400 -10.43 -1.19 -20.65
CA GLY A 400 -9.05 -1.53 -20.97
C GLY A 400 -8.26 -0.32 -21.48
N LEU A 401 -8.86 0.47 -22.36
CA LEU A 401 -8.27 1.71 -22.87
C LEU A 401 -8.11 2.75 -21.75
N ALA A 402 -9.16 3.00 -20.95
CA ALA A 402 -9.13 3.95 -19.85
C ALA A 402 -8.00 3.63 -18.85
N LYS A 403 -7.90 2.36 -18.41
CA LYS A 403 -6.82 1.87 -17.53
C LYS A 403 -5.43 2.07 -18.12
N THR A 404 -5.29 1.81 -19.43
CA THR A 404 -4.02 1.94 -20.13
C THR A 404 -3.57 3.40 -20.22
N ILE A 405 -4.48 4.29 -20.61
CA ILE A 405 -4.21 5.73 -20.70
C ILE A 405 -3.82 6.28 -19.33
N TYR A 406 -4.57 5.94 -18.28
CA TYR A 406 -4.27 6.40 -16.92
C TYR A 406 -2.92 5.90 -16.41
N SER A 407 -2.62 4.60 -16.61
CA SER A 407 -1.33 4.04 -16.20
C SER A 407 -0.16 4.73 -16.92
N ARG A 408 -0.28 4.98 -18.23
CA ARG A 408 0.75 5.67 -19.01
C ARG A 408 0.92 7.13 -18.59
N LEU A 409 -0.17 7.80 -18.23
CA LEU A 409 -0.13 9.15 -17.66
C LEU A 409 0.62 9.15 -16.33
N PHE A 410 0.32 8.20 -15.45
CA PHE A 410 0.99 8.08 -14.16
C PHE A 410 2.49 7.77 -14.31
N ASP A 411 2.85 6.81 -15.17
CA ASP A 411 4.26 6.50 -15.48
C ASP A 411 4.99 7.74 -16.00
N TRP A 412 4.37 8.49 -16.91
CA TRP A 412 4.94 9.73 -17.46
C TRP A 412 5.11 10.83 -16.38
N LEU A 413 4.16 10.97 -15.45
CA LEU A 413 4.29 11.90 -14.33
C LEU A 413 5.50 11.54 -13.46
N VAL A 414 5.67 10.26 -13.14
CA VAL A 414 6.81 9.76 -12.36
C VAL A 414 8.13 10.00 -13.08
N ASP A 415 8.18 9.75 -14.40
CA ASP A 415 9.36 10.04 -15.22
C ASP A 415 9.71 11.53 -15.22
N LYS A 416 8.71 12.41 -15.36
CA LYS A 416 8.92 13.86 -15.30
C LYS A 416 9.42 14.34 -13.95
N ILE A 417 8.84 13.82 -12.86
CA ILE A 417 9.30 14.09 -11.50
C ILE A 417 10.76 13.66 -11.35
N ASN A 418 11.12 12.47 -11.83
CA ASN A 418 12.50 11.97 -11.79
C ASN A 418 13.49 12.82 -12.59
N VAL A 419 13.08 13.33 -13.75
CA VAL A 419 13.90 14.27 -14.54
C VAL A 419 14.14 15.57 -13.77
N SER A 420 13.13 16.07 -13.06
CA SER A 420 13.22 17.31 -12.28
C SER A 420 14.09 17.18 -11.04
N ILE A 421 13.96 16.07 -10.30
CA ILE A 421 14.77 15.74 -9.12
C ILE A 421 16.25 15.59 -9.48
N GLY A 422 16.54 14.93 -10.61
CA GLY A 422 17.90 14.63 -11.04
C GLY A 422 18.51 13.42 -10.34
N GLN A 423 18.94 12.45 -11.15
CA GLN A 423 19.70 11.28 -10.69
C GLN A 423 21.19 11.49 -10.93
N ASP A 424 22.03 11.03 -10.01
CA ASP A 424 23.47 10.90 -10.17
C ASP A 424 23.82 9.48 -10.63
N PRO A 425 24.13 9.27 -11.93
CA PRO A 425 24.47 7.95 -12.46
C PRO A 425 25.82 7.43 -11.95
N LYS A 426 26.64 8.28 -11.30
CA LYS A 426 27.95 7.92 -10.77
C LYS A 426 27.89 7.54 -9.30
N SER A 427 26.76 7.78 -8.63
CA SER A 427 26.58 7.40 -7.23
C SER A 427 26.71 5.88 -7.09
N LYS A 428 27.48 5.47 -6.08
CA LYS A 428 27.70 4.05 -5.75
C LYS A 428 26.95 3.61 -4.50
N CYS A 429 26.45 4.57 -3.72
CA CYS A 429 25.81 4.35 -2.43
C CYS A 429 24.47 5.08 -2.42
N LEU A 430 23.41 4.37 -2.05
CA LEU A 430 22.09 4.94 -1.89
C LEU A 430 21.42 4.44 -0.61
N ILE A 431 20.46 5.23 -0.14
CA ILE A 431 19.51 4.80 0.89
C ILE A 431 18.13 4.78 0.26
N GLY A 432 17.56 3.58 0.15
CA GLY A 432 16.22 3.36 -0.36
C GLY A 432 15.18 3.41 0.74
N VAL A 433 14.11 4.16 0.56
CA VAL A 433 12.98 4.24 1.51
C VAL A 433 11.75 3.65 0.84
N LEU A 434 11.25 2.53 1.35
CA LEU A 434 10.06 1.88 0.81
C LEU A 434 8.82 2.29 1.61
N ASP A 435 7.91 3.02 0.96
CA ASP A 435 6.56 3.31 1.41
C ASP A 435 5.57 2.56 0.50
N ILE A 436 4.99 1.49 1.02
CA ILE A 436 4.07 0.62 0.29
C ILE A 436 2.81 0.40 1.11
N TYR A 437 1.72 0.08 0.44
CA TYR A 437 0.48 -0.37 1.07
C TYR A 437 0.71 -1.41 2.16
N GLY A 438 -0.07 -1.28 3.23
CA GLY A 438 -0.20 -2.34 4.20
C GLY A 438 -0.99 -3.52 3.67
N PHE A 439 -1.07 -4.57 4.48
CA PHE A 439 -1.98 -5.68 4.27
C PHE A 439 -3.44 -5.17 4.20
N GLU A 440 -4.23 -5.69 3.25
CA GLU A 440 -5.63 -5.29 3.03
C GLU A 440 -6.57 -6.48 3.19
N SER A 441 -7.65 -6.29 3.95
CA SER A 441 -8.75 -7.23 4.07
C SER A 441 -10.07 -6.46 4.16
N PHE A 442 -10.87 -6.57 3.10
CA PHE A 442 -12.18 -5.96 2.94
C PHE A 442 -13.29 -7.03 2.89
N GLU A 443 -14.55 -6.60 2.91
CA GLU A 443 -15.70 -7.51 2.75
C GLU A 443 -15.68 -8.24 1.39
N SER A 444 -15.21 -7.58 0.34
CA SER A 444 -14.95 -8.17 -0.97
C SER A 444 -13.55 -7.79 -1.45
N ASN A 445 -12.71 -8.80 -1.73
CA ASN A 445 -11.33 -8.61 -2.17
C ASN A 445 -11.17 -9.09 -3.62
N SER A 446 -10.51 -8.30 -4.46
CA SER A 446 -10.27 -8.61 -5.87
C SER A 446 -8.84 -9.12 -6.11
N PHE A 447 -8.44 -9.22 -7.39
CA PHE A 447 -7.08 -9.56 -7.78
C PHE A 447 -6.05 -8.56 -7.24
N GLU A 448 -6.42 -7.29 -7.14
CA GLU A 448 -5.56 -6.23 -6.64
C GLU A 448 -5.18 -6.47 -5.17
N GLN A 449 -6.14 -6.81 -4.31
CA GLN A 449 -5.85 -7.19 -2.92
C GLN A 449 -4.97 -8.44 -2.85
N LEU A 450 -5.18 -9.43 -3.74
CA LEU A 450 -4.27 -10.58 -3.82
C LEU A 450 -2.83 -10.15 -4.14
N CYS A 451 -2.63 -9.23 -5.10
CA CYS A 451 -1.30 -8.70 -5.42
C CYS A 451 -0.68 -7.89 -4.28
N ILE A 452 -1.47 -7.05 -3.61
CA ILE A 452 -1.04 -6.25 -2.45
C ILE A 452 -0.63 -7.17 -1.29
N ASN A 453 -1.47 -8.15 -0.96
CA ASN A 453 -1.21 -9.09 0.13
C ASN A 453 -0.06 -10.05 -0.21
N TYR A 454 0.08 -10.49 -1.45
CA TYR A 454 1.25 -11.23 -1.91
C TYR A 454 2.55 -10.42 -1.75
N THR A 455 2.50 -9.12 -2.04
CA THR A 455 3.67 -8.24 -1.82
C THR A 455 4.00 -8.12 -0.34
N ASN A 456 2.97 -7.99 0.52
CA ASN A 456 3.15 -7.98 1.97
C ASN A 456 3.70 -9.33 2.50
N GLU A 457 3.27 -10.47 1.95
CA GLU A 457 3.86 -11.78 2.25
C GLU A 457 5.36 -11.84 1.90
N LYS A 458 5.75 -11.28 0.75
CA LYS A 458 7.16 -11.20 0.35
C LYS A 458 7.98 -10.34 1.31
N LEU A 459 7.44 -9.18 1.72
CA LEU A 459 8.09 -8.30 2.69
C LEU A 459 8.20 -8.96 4.06
N GLN A 460 7.15 -9.66 4.51
CA GLN A 460 7.18 -10.42 5.75
C GLN A 460 8.21 -11.55 5.69
N GLN A 461 8.33 -12.24 4.56
CA GLN A 461 9.33 -13.29 4.43
C GLN A 461 10.75 -12.74 4.39
N HIS A 462 10.94 -11.58 3.75
CA HIS A 462 12.21 -10.87 3.76
C HIS A 462 12.60 -10.45 5.18
N PHE A 463 11.65 -9.94 5.96
CA PHE A 463 11.82 -9.65 7.39
C PHE A 463 12.20 -10.91 8.17
N ASN A 464 11.42 -12.00 8.03
CA ASN A 464 11.68 -13.26 8.72
C ASN A 464 13.07 -13.82 8.39
N GLN A 465 13.49 -13.69 7.14
CA GLN A 465 14.81 -14.13 6.69
C GLN A 465 15.93 -13.32 7.34
N HIS A 466 15.81 -12.00 7.43
CA HIS A 466 16.86 -11.15 8.02
C HIS A 466 16.90 -11.26 9.55
N VAL A 467 15.73 -11.18 10.20
CA VAL A 467 15.65 -11.13 11.67
C VAL A 467 15.88 -12.49 12.33
N PHE A 468 15.42 -13.58 11.70
CA PHE A 468 15.52 -14.91 12.31
C PHE A 468 16.50 -15.82 11.60
N LYS A 469 16.40 -15.98 10.28
CA LYS A 469 17.19 -17.01 9.56
C LYS A 469 18.66 -16.64 9.47
N SER A 470 18.98 -15.39 9.12
CA SER A 470 20.36 -14.91 9.01
C SER A 470 21.05 -14.83 10.36
N GLU A 471 20.39 -14.33 11.39
CA GLU A 471 20.94 -14.28 12.77
C GLU A 471 21.28 -15.68 13.30
N GLN A 472 20.37 -16.65 13.13
CA GLN A 472 20.63 -18.03 13.55
C GLN A 472 21.74 -18.70 12.74
N ALA A 473 21.88 -18.37 11.45
CA ALA A 473 22.99 -18.85 10.64
C ALA A 473 24.33 -18.27 11.11
N GLU A 474 24.37 -17.00 11.52
CA GLU A 474 25.58 -16.37 12.07
C GLU A 474 25.96 -16.98 13.42
N TYR A 475 25.01 -17.21 14.34
CA TYR A 475 25.29 -17.90 15.61
C TYR A 475 25.87 -19.30 15.38
N THR A 476 25.33 -20.02 14.40
CA THR A 476 25.84 -21.34 14.01
C THR A 476 27.27 -21.25 13.47
N LYS A 477 27.55 -20.24 12.64
CA LYS A 477 28.85 -19.99 12.02
C LYS A 477 29.92 -19.58 13.05
N GLU A 478 29.53 -18.80 14.04
CA GLU A 478 30.38 -18.36 15.16
C GLU A 478 30.45 -19.42 16.29
N GLU A 479 29.89 -20.61 16.08
CA GLU A 479 29.88 -21.74 17.02
C GLU A 479 29.30 -21.39 18.40
N ILE A 480 28.33 -20.47 18.43
CA ILE A 480 27.63 -20.07 19.65
C ILE A 480 26.58 -21.12 19.99
N ASP A 481 26.67 -21.69 21.20
CA ASP A 481 25.66 -22.63 21.71
C ASP A 481 24.32 -21.92 21.94
N TRP A 482 23.46 -21.99 20.93
CA TRP A 482 22.16 -21.34 20.90
C TRP A 482 21.06 -22.33 20.51
N ARG A 483 19.89 -22.21 21.15
CA ARG A 483 18.72 -23.02 20.79
C ARG A 483 17.96 -22.34 19.65
N TYR A 484 17.79 -23.07 18.55
CA TYR A 484 17.01 -22.60 17.40
C TYR A 484 15.65 -22.06 17.85
N ILE A 485 15.33 -20.83 17.44
CA ILE A 485 14.05 -20.21 17.75
C ILE A 485 13.05 -20.64 16.69
N GLU A 486 11.98 -21.30 17.13
CA GLU A 486 10.82 -21.53 16.28
C GLU A 486 10.08 -20.21 16.07
N PHE A 487 9.81 -19.88 14.81
CA PHE A 487 9.01 -18.71 14.41
C PHE A 487 8.04 -19.13 13.31
N VAL A 488 7.01 -18.31 13.09
CA VAL A 488 6.00 -18.56 12.06
C VAL A 488 6.57 -18.16 10.69
N ASP A 489 7.00 -19.14 9.91
CA ASP A 489 7.40 -18.95 8.51
C ASP A 489 6.15 -18.91 7.61
N ASN A 490 6.18 -18.03 6.61
CA ASN A 490 5.13 -17.81 5.61
C ASN A 490 5.51 -18.30 4.19
N GLN A 491 6.61 -19.05 4.05
CA GLN A 491 7.05 -19.62 2.77
C GLN A 491 5.99 -20.53 2.11
N ASP A 492 5.13 -21.17 2.91
CA ASP A 492 4.06 -22.03 2.45
C ASP A 492 2.95 -21.25 1.72
N VAL A 493 2.57 -20.07 2.22
CA VAL A 493 1.64 -19.15 1.56
C VAL A 493 2.25 -18.60 0.27
N LEU A 494 3.52 -18.19 0.32
CA LEU A 494 4.22 -17.73 -0.88
C LEU A 494 4.24 -18.81 -1.96
N SER A 495 4.56 -20.05 -1.58
CA SER A 495 4.57 -21.20 -2.50
C SER A 495 3.19 -21.52 -3.06
N LEU A 496 2.11 -21.32 -2.30
CA LEU A 496 0.74 -21.46 -2.79
C LEU A 496 0.46 -20.45 -3.93
N ILE A 497 0.92 -19.21 -3.78
CA ILE A 497 0.63 -18.13 -4.73
C ILE A 497 1.55 -18.19 -5.96
N GLU A 498 2.87 -18.20 -5.77
CA GLU A 498 3.86 -17.87 -6.81
C GLU A 498 4.50 -19.09 -7.50
N LYS A 499 4.25 -20.31 -7.01
CA LYS A 499 4.93 -21.50 -7.53
C LYS A 499 4.70 -21.61 -9.05
N LYS A 500 5.83 -21.65 -9.79
CA LYS A 500 5.86 -21.65 -11.26
C LYS A 500 4.95 -22.70 -11.91
N THR A 501 4.75 -23.83 -11.25
CA THR A 501 3.85 -24.88 -11.73
C THR A 501 2.88 -25.24 -10.62
N GLY A 502 1.59 -25.02 -10.88
CA GLY A 502 0.51 -25.33 -9.95
C GLY A 502 0.35 -24.36 -8.78
N GLY A 503 0.98 -23.18 -8.81
CA GLY A 503 0.62 -22.06 -7.93
C GLY A 503 -0.58 -21.28 -8.47
N ILE A 504 -1.22 -20.45 -7.63
CA ILE A 504 -2.43 -19.69 -8.00
C ILE A 504 -2.18 -18.82 -9.25
N ILE A 505 -1.06 -18.09 -9.30
CA ILE A 505 -0.73 -17.21 -10.43
C ILE A 505 -0.51 -18.03 -11.72
N ALA A 506 0.21 -19.14 -11.64
CA ALA A 506 0.43 -20.01 -12.81
C ALA A 506 -0.88 -20.62 -13.33
N LEU A 507 -1.78 -21.03 -12.42
CA LEU A 507 -3.09 -21.56 -12.79
C LEU A 507 -4.00 -20.49 -13.40
N LEU A 508 -3.87 -19.24 -12.95
CA LEU A 508 -4.58 -18.09 -13.51
C LEU A 508 -4.07 -17.79 -14.92
N ASP A 509 -2.76 -17.76 -15.14
CA ASP A 509 -2.15 -17.58 -16.47
C ASP A 509 -2.65 -18.65 -17.45
N GLU A 510 -2.66 -19.92 -17.04
CA GLU A 510 -3.20 -21.02 -17.84
C GLU A 510 -4.69 -20.82 -18.15
N ALA A 511 -5.49 -20.41 -17.16
CA ALA A 511 -6.92 -20.18 -17.34
C ALA A 511 -7.18 -19.06 -18.35
N CYS A 512 -6.34 -18.02 -18.40
CA CYS A 512 -6.50 -16.90 -19.32
C CYS A 512 -6.09 -17.23 -20.77
N LEU A 513 -5.30 -18.28 -20.98
CA LEU A 513 -4.96 -18.79 -22.32
C LEU A 513 -6.04 -19.72 -22.89
N VAL A 514 -6.93 -20.26 -22.06
CA VAL A 514 -7.96 -21.22 -22.49
C VAL A 514 -9.22 -20.48 -22.98
N PRO A 515 -9.62 -20.59 -24.26
CA PRO A 515 -10.68 -19.76 -24.86
C PRO A 515 -12.09 -19.87 -24.25
N LYS A 516 -12.37 -20.92 -23.47
CA LYS A 516 -13.67 -21.16 -22.81
C LYS A 516 -13.56 -21.21 -21.29
N SER A 517 -12.45 -20.70 -20.74
CA SER A 517 -12.28 -20.63 -19.30
C SER A 517 -13.22 -19.58 -18.73
N THR A 518 -14.04 -19.97 -17.76
CA THR A 518 -14.86 -19.07 -16.96
C THR A 518 -14.31 -18.98 -15.54
N HIS A 519 -14.79 -18.00 -14.79
CA HIS A 519 -14.37 -17.76 -13.43
C HIS A 519 -14.75 -18.93 -12.51
N GLU A 520 -15.88 -19.59 -12.78
CA GLU A 520 -16.26 -20.83 -12.09
C GLU A 520 -15.34 -21.99 -12.46
N THR A 521 -14.98 -22.17 -13.73
CA THR A 521 -14.07 -23.25 -14.11
C THR A 521 -12.68 -23.09 -13.47
N PHE A 522 -12.20 -21.85 -13.35
CA PHE A 522 -10.96 -21.56 -12.66
C PHE A 522 -11.07 -21.80 -11.15
N ALA A 523 -12.14 -21.35 -10.50
CA ALA A 523 -12.40 -21.62 -9.08
C ALA A 523 -12.43 -23.13 -8.79
N GLN A 524 -13.11 -23.92 -9.63
CA GLN A 524 -13.12 -25.38 -9.51
C GLN A 524 -11.74 -25.99 -9.67
N LYS A 525 -10.91 -25.46 -10.59
CA LYS A 525 -9.52 -25.89 -10.74
C LYS A 525 -8.72 -25.64 -9.46
N LEU A 526 -8.85 -24.45 -8.85
CA LEU A 526 -8.21 -24.16 -7.56
C LEU A 526 -8.67 -25.11 -6.45
N TYR A 527 -9.98 -25.35 -6.33
CA TYR A 527 -10.52 -26.27 -5.33
C TYR A 527 -10.00 -27.69 -5.49
N GLN A 528 -9.78 -28.15 -6.71
CA GLN A 528 -9.23 -29.48 -6.98
C GLN A 528 -7.73 -29.53 -6.69
N THR A 529 -6.98 -28.50 -7.06
CA THR A 529 -5.52 -28.45 -6.86
C THR A 529 -5.13 -28.25 -5.39
N PHE A 530 -5.87 -27.45 -4.64
CA PHE A 530 -5.50 -27.03 -3.28
C PHE A 530 -6.42 -27.56 -2.18
N LYS A 531 -7.22 -28.60 -2.46
CA LYS A 531 -8.19 -29.18 -1.52
C LYS A 531 -7.63 -29.45 -0.11
N ASP A 532 -6.40 -29.97 -0.05
CA ASP A 532 -5.75 -30.40 1.19
C ASP A 532 -4.66 -29.40 1.65
N HIS A 533 -4.57 -28.23 1.03
CA HIS A 533 -3.55 -27.23 1.37
C HIS A 533 -3.99 -26.40 2.59
N LYS A 534 -3.22 -26.44 3.68
CA LYS A 534 -3.55 -25.77 4.95
C LYS A 534 -3.79 -24.25 4.86
N ARG A 535 -3.25 -23.59 3.83
CA ARG A 535 -3.41 -22.14 3.59
C ARG A 535 -4.52 -21.79 2.59
N PHE A 536 -5.27 -22.78 2.10
CA PHE A 536 -6.33 -22.58 1.13
C PHE A 536 -7.64 -23.12 1.68
N ILE A 537 -8.68 -22.29 1.72
CA ILE A 537 -9.99 -22.68 2.22
C ILE A 537 -11.01 -22.49 1.10
N LYS A 538 -11.76 -23.57 0.82
CA LYS A 538 -12.91 -23.55 -0.08
C LYS A 538 -14.16 -23.11 0.71
N PRO A 539 -14.88 -22.06 0.29
CA PRO A 539 -16.12 -21.65 0.92
C PRO A 539 -17.21 -22.71 0.77
N LYS A 540 -18.09 -22.82 1.77
CA LYS A 540 -19.17 -23.82 1.79
C LYS A 540 -20.30 -23.52 0.80
N LEU A 541 -20.61 -22.24 0.60
CA LEU A 541 -21.79 -21.79 -0.16
C LEU A 541 -21.41 -21.11 -1.48
N ALA A 542 -20.38 -20.27 -1.47
CA ALA A 542 -19.95 -19.55 -2.66
C ALA A 542 -19.31 -20.49 -3.69
N ARG A 543 -19.69 -20.36 -4.96
CA ARG A 543 -19.17 -21.20 -6.06
C ARG A 543 -17.94 -20.59 -6.73
N SER A 544 -17.75 -19.30 -6.55
CA SER A 544 -16.79 -18.45 -7.22
C SER A 544 -16.08 -17.55 -6.19
N GLU A 545 -15.61 -18.13 -5.10
CA GLU A 545 -14.76 -17.45 -4.11
C GLU A 545 -13.75 -18.43 -3.51
N PHE A 546 -12.64 -17.94 -3.00
CA PHE A 546 -11.69 -18.77 -2.26
C PHE A 546 -11.00 -17.93 -1.19
N THR A 547 -10.58 -18.57 -0.11
CA THR A 547 -9.91 -17.88 0.98
C THR A 547 -8.46 -18.34 1.08
N ILE A 548 -7.54 -17.38 1.18
CA ILE A 548 -6.14 -17.65 1.50
C ILE A 548 -5.90 -17.27 2.96
N VAL A 549 -5.23 -18.16 3.69
CA VAL A 549 -4.76 -17.89 5.06
C VAL A 549 -3.38 -17.26 4.99
N HIS A 550 -3.32 -15.93 5.02
CA HIS A 550 -2.09 -15.15 5.02
C HIS A 550 -1.42 -15.11 6.40
N TYR A 551 -0.23 -14.51 6.50
CA TYR A 551 0.43 -14.26 7.79
C TYR A 551 -0.39 -13.37 8.72
N ALA A 552 -1.13 -12.41 8.16
CA ALA A 552 -1.94 -11.43 8.89
C ALA A 552 -3.40 -11.86 9.08
N GLY A 553 -3.81 -13.02 8.54
CA GLY A 553 -5.17 -13.55 8.70
C GLY A 553 -5.78 -14.11 7.41
N GLU A 554 -7.05 -14.47 7.49
CA GLU A 554 -7.82 -15.02 6.37
C GLU A 554 -8.34 -13.91 5.45
N VAL A 555 -8.16 -14.06 4.14
CA VAL A 555 -8.69 -13.12 3.14
C VAL A 555 -9.47 -13.89 2.08
N SER A 556 -10.77 -13.59 1.98
CA SER A 556 -11.65 -14.17 0.97
C SER A 556 -11.62 -13.33 -0.31
N ILE A 557 -11.30 -13.98 -1.42
CA ILE A 557 -11.18 -13.37 -2.74
C ILE A 557 -12.39 -13.76 -3.59
N SER A 558 -13.07 -12.76 -4.13
CA SER A 558 -14.28 -12.95 -4.95
C SER A 558 -13.97 -12.81 -6.45
N TYR A 559 -14.48 -13.76 -7.24
CA TYR A 559 -14.10 -13.93 -8.65
C TYR A 559 -14.71 -13.03 -9.74
N PRO A 560 -15.82 -12.28 -9.58
CA PRO A 560 -16.37 -11.53 -10.71
C PRO A 560 -15.37 -10.52 -11.31
N TYR A 561 -14.29 -10.19 -10.58
CA TYR A 561 -13.27 -9.22 -10.98
C TYR A 561 -11.96 -9.86 -11.50
N LEU A 562 -11.77 -11.18 -11.38
CA LEU A 562 -10.48 -11.82 -11.65
C LEU A 562 -10.20 -12.09 -13.14
N ILE A 563 -11.23 -12.35 -13.97
CA ILE A 563 -11.03 -12.65 -15.41
C ILE A 563 -11.20 -11.40 -16.29
N LEU A 564 -11.94 -10.39 -15.83
CA LEU A 564 -12.09 -9.10 -16.51
C LEU A 564 -10.78 -8.27 -16.53
N LEU A 565 -9.84 -8.55 -15.63
CA LEU A 565 -8.57 -7.84 -15.51
C LEU A 565 -7.39 -8.52 -16.23
N VAL A 566 -7.48 -9.82 -16.51
CA VAL A 566 -6.29 -10.62 -16.85
C VAL A 566 -6.09 -10.79 -18.36
N HIS A 567 -7.08 -10.42 -19.19
CA HIS A 567 -6.88 -10.39 -20.65
C HIS A 567 -5.87 -9.30 -21.11
N PHE A 568 -5.50 -8.35 -20.24
CA PHE A 568 -4.52 -7.29 -20.57
C PHE A 568 -3.34 -7.15 -19.58
N SER A 569 -3.43 -7.66 -18.34
CA SER A 569 -2.48 -7.26 -17.27
C SER A 569 -1.22 -8.13 -17.13
N ILE A 570 -1.18 -9.36 -17.65
CA ILE A 570 -0.01 -10.26 -17.45
C ILE A 570 1.21 -9.84 -18.30
N LEU A 571 1.04 -9.00 -19.33
CA LEU A 571 2.18 -8.49 -20.10
C LEU A 571 3.04 -7.45 -19.34
N ALA A 572 2.62 -6.99 -18.16
CA ALA A 572 3.34 -5.98 -17.37
C ALA A 572 4.12 -6.55 -16.16
N LEU A 573 4.01 -7.85 -15.87
CA LEU A 573 4.75 -8.53 -14.80
C LEU A 573 5.92 -9.38 -15.31
N LYS A 574 6.30 -9.22 -16.59
CA LYS A 574 7.50 -9.82 -17.19
C LYS A 574 8.52 -8.77 -17.59
#